data_AF-A0A921NGP0-F1
#
_entry.id   AF-A0A921NGP0-F1
#
_cell.length_a   1.000
_cell.length_b   1.000
_cell.length_c   1.000
_cell.angle_alpha   90.00
_cell.angle_beta   90.00
_cell.angle_gamma   90.00
#
_symmetry.space_group_name_H-M   'P 1'
#
loop_
_entity.id
_entity.type
_entity.pdbx_description
1 polymer ?
#
loop_
_entity_poly.entity_id
_entity_poly.type
_entity_poly.pdbx_seq_one_letter_code
_entity_poly.pdbx_strand_id
1 'polypeptide(L)'
;MLARWRWVLHQLTKRLWFRASLFSLLGIATALLAVVFKDYIPESLPARIGADAVDKILGIIASSMLAVTTFSLSTMVSAYGAASSGVTPRATTLVMEDTTTQNALATFIGSFLFSLVGIIALSTGAYGTQGRVLLFTVTIAVVILIVYTLLRWIDHLSKLGRVGETIDRVEQAAIDAINHRVQWPHLGASPYPCESVIPSSALIITSQHTGYVQHIDVQALGAIAKADEIQIFMDVLPGSFVHVGMPLARTVSLSNARGEELASSNEKIITTLAMGVRRTFEHDPRFGLSVLSEIASRALSPAVNDPGTAIDVIGRGVRSLTCWGTPKEPTAKADADCQHVYLRGLTVDDLFDDFFAPIARDGAGLVEVDLRMMKALVSLAQINPAMFRGACTRHAERLLKHANTALVLEEDRQKLSAAARPLLH
;
A
#
# COMPACT_ATOMS: atom_id res chain seq x y z
N MET A 1 9.24 7.10 20.15
CA MET A 1 9.07 5.67 20.50
C MET A 1 7.62 5.17 20.41
N LEU A 2 6.63 5.82 21.03
CA LEU A 2 5.21 5.39 20.99
C LEU A 2 4.62 5.25 19.57
N ALA A 3 4.97 6.14 18.63
CA ALA A 3 4.52 6.05 17.24
C ALA A 3 5.06 4.79 16.53
N ARG A 4 6.33 4.45 16.74
CA ARG A 4 6.98 3.25 16.19
C ARG A 4 6.36 1.97 16.76
N TRP A 5 6.08 1.93 18.06
CA TRP A 5 5.39 0.80 18.70
C TRP A 5 3.95 0.65 18.22
N ARG A 6 3.19 1.74 18.06
CA ARG A 6 1.84 1.70 17.49
C ARG A 6 1.84 1.21 16.04
N TRP A 7 2.80 1.67 15.23
CA TRP A 7 2.97 1.21 13.85
C TRP A 7 3.34 -0.29 13.80
N VAL A 8 4.29 -0.74 14.62
CA VAL A 8 4.67 -2.16 14.71
C VAL A 8 3.50 -3.03 15.22
N LEU A 9 2.74 -2.57 16.22
CA LEU A 9 1.55 -3.29 16.70
C LEU A 9 0.46 -3.36 15.63
N HIS A 10 0.28 -2.28 14.87
CA HIS A 10 -0.65 -2.23 13.75
C HIS A 10 -0.21 -3.19 12.62
N GLN A 11 1.09 -3.29 12.36
CA GLN A 11 1.66 -4.26 11.40
C GLN A 11 1.47 -5.70 11.90
N LEU A 12 1.63 -5.95 13.20
CA LEU A 12 1.48 -7.28 13.82
C LEU A 12 0.03 -7.75 13.85
N THR A 13 -0.91 -6.87 14.19
CA THR A 13 -2.36 -7.18 14.21
C THR A 13 -2.94 -7.46 12.82
N LYS A 14 -2.25 -7.05 11.75
CA LYS A 14 -2.57 -7.42 10.36
C LYS A 14 -2.11 -8.83 9.99
N ARG A 15 -1.19 -9.45 10.74
CA ARG A 15 -0.68 -10.78 10.37
C ARG A 15 -1.67 -11.90 10.67
N LEU A 16 -1.74 -12.85 9.75
CA LEU A 16 -2.59 -14.04 9.83
C LEU A 16 -2.40 -14.82 11.14
N TRP A 17 -1.15 -15.07 11.53
CA TRP A 17 -0.81 -15.88 12.71
C TRP A 17 -1.30 -15.23 14.00
N PHE A 18 -1.23 -13.91 14.13
CA PHE A 18 -1.65 -13.20 15.33
C PHE A 18 -3.16 -13.36 15.57
N ARG A 19 -3.95 -13.25 14.50
CA ARG A 19 -5.41 -13.43 14.56
C ARG A 19 -5.79 -14.89 14.82
N ALA A 20 -5.14 -15.85 14.16
CA ALA A 20 -5.35 -17.27 14.44
C ALA A 20 -5.05 -17.62 15.91
N SER A 21 -3.97 -17.07 16.47
CA SER A 21 -3.63 -17.22 17.89
C SER A 21 -4.70 -16.64 18.82
N LEU A 22 -5.36 -15.53 18.44
CA LEU A 22 -6.45 -14.95 19.23
C LEU A 22 -7.65 -15.90 19.34
N PHE A 23 -8.00 -16.62 18.26
CA PHE A 23 -9.04 -17.65 18.31
C PHE A 23 -8.64 -18.85 19.18
N SER A 24 -7.37 -19.27 19.14
CA SER A 24 -6.87 -20.31 20.05
C SER A 24 -6.95 -19.87 21.50
N LEU A 25 -6.53 -18.64 21.79
CA LEU A 25 -6.64 -18.03 23.12
C LEU A 25 -8.10 -17.91 23.57
N LEU A 26 -9.02 -17.56 22.65
CA LEU A 26 -10.46 -17.56 22.93
C LEU A 26 -10.96 -18.96 23.28
N GLY A 27 -10.48 -20.01 22.60
CA GLY A 27 -10.77 -21.40 22.93
C GLY A 27 -10.31 -21.76 24.34
N ILE A 28 -9.06 -21.45 24.68
CA ILE A 28 -8.48 -21.68 26.02
C ILE A 28 -9.23 -20.88 27.10
N ALA A 29 -9.54 -19.60 26.83
CA ALA A 29 -10.26 -18.75 27.76
C ALA A 29 -11.69 -19.24 27.99
N THR A 30 -12.41 -19.64 26.93
CA THR A 30 -13.75 -20.24 27.03
C THR A 30 -13.69 -21.51 27.87
N ALA A 31 -12.65 -22.31 27.65
CA ALA A 31 -12.32 -23.47 28.45
C ALA A 31 -12.16 -23.12 29.95
N LEU A 32 -11.22 -22.24 30.30
CA LEU A 32 -10.98 -21.86 31.70
C LEU A 32 -12.22 -21.23 32.35
N LEU A 33 -12.93 -20.36 31.64
CA LEU A 33 -14.16 -19.73 32.14
C LEU A 33 -15.26 -20.75 32.40
N ALA A 34 -15.43 -21.75 31.54
CA ALA A 34 -16.46 -22.77 31.77
C ALA A 34 -16.14 -23.64 32.99
N VAL A 35 -14.87 -23.83 33.37
CA VAL A 35 -14.49 -24.50 34.62
C VAL A 35 -14.84 -23.63 35.84
N VAL A 36 -14.58 -22.33 35.77
CA VAL A 36 -14.83 -21.38 36.89
C VAL A 36 -16.33 -21.11 37.09
N PHE A 37 -17.08 -20.96 36.00
CA PHE A 37 -18.49 -20.54 36.04
C PHE A 37 -19.49 -21.70 36.09
N LYS A 38 -19.03 -22.97 36.12
CA LYS A 38 -19.92 -24.14 36.11
C LYS A 38 -20.96 -24.09 37.25
N ASP A 39 -20.56 -23.64 38.44
CA ASP A 39 -21.40 -23.65 39.65
C ASP A 39 -22.48 -22.56 39.64
N TYR A 40 -22.38 -21.57 38.75
CA TYR A 40 -23.37 -20.50 38.58
C TYR A 40 -24.46 -20.85 37.54
N ILE A 41 -24.35 -21.99 36.85
CA ILE A 41 -25.28 -22.38 35.78
C ILE A 41 -26.32 -23.36 36.34
N PRO A 42 -27.64 -23.11 36.19
CA PRO A 42 -28.68 -24.02 36.68
C PRO A 42 -28.59 -25.42 36.05
N GLU A 43 -28.76 -26.48 36.85
CA GLU A 43 -28.65 -27.88 36.38
C GLU A 43 -29.67 -28.25 35.29
N SER A 44 -30.79 -27.53 35.17
CA SER A 44 -31.81 -27.79 34.14
C SER A 44 -31.49 -27.22 32.76
N LEU A 45 -30.50 -26.32 32.67
CA LEU A 45 -30.18 -25.60 31.43
C LEU A 45 -29.49 -26.47 30.35
N PRO A 46 -28.48 -27.31 30.68
CA PRO A 46 -27.77 -28.12 29.68
C PRO A 46 -28.67 -29.03 28.85
N ALA A 47 -29.63 -29.71 29.50
CA ALA A 47 -30.58 -30.61 28.84
C ALA A 47 -31.60 -29.87 27.97
N ARG A 48 -32.00 -28.64 28.37
CA ARG A 48 -32.94 -27.81 27.59
C ARG A 48 -32.32 -27.23 26.33
N ILE A 49 -31.01 -26.93 26.36
CA ILE A 49 -30.30 -26.27 25.25
C ILE A 49 -29.58 -27.29 24.34
N GLY A 50 -29.57 -28.57 24.72
CA GLY A 50 -28.94 -29.63 23.92
C GLY A 50 -27.41 -29.55 23.91
N ALA A 51 -26.80 -29.18 25.04
CA ALA A 51 -25.36 -28.96 25.16
C ALA A 51 -24.50 -30.19 24.81
N ASP A 52 -25.10 -31.39 24.79
CA ASP A 52 -24.45 -32.64 24.35
C ASP A 52 -24.15 -32.65 22.83
N ALA A 53 -24.74 -31.74 22.06
CA ALA A 53 -24.42 -31.59 20.63
C ALA A 53 -23.07 -30.89 20.39
N VAL A 54 -22.47 -30.23 21.40
CA VAL A 54 -21.20 -29.51 21.28
C VAL A 54 -20.11 -30.37 20.66
N ASP A 55 -19.89 -31.58 21.17
CA ASP A 55 -18.82 -32.46 20.72
C ASP A 55 -18.93 -32.75 19.21
N LYS A 56 -20.16 -32.99 18.73
CA LYS A 56 -20.45 -33.23 17.31
C LYS A 56 -20.19 -31.98 16.48
N ILE A 57 -20.63 -30.81 16.95
CA ILE A 57 -20.44 -29.54 16.22
C ILE A 57 -18.94 -29.20 16.14
N LEU A 58 -18.20 -29.27 17.26
CA LEU A 58 -16.76 -29.05 17.28
C LEU A 58 -16.03 -30.03 16.35
N GLY A 59 -16.43 -31.31 16.33
CA GLY A 59 -15.88 -32.30 15.40
C GLY A 59 -16.11 -31.96 13.92
N ILE A 60 -17.31 -31.47 13.58
CA ILE A 60 -17.63 -31.00 12.22
C ILE A 60 -16.79 -29.77 11.86
N ILE A 61 -16.63 -28.81 12.78
CA ILE A 61 -15.82 -27.61 12.53
C ILE A 61 -14.34 -28.01 12.36
N ALA A 62 -13.80 -28.86 13.23
CA ALA A 62 -12.40 -29.29 13.17
C ALA A 62 -12.07 -30.02 11.85
N SER A 63 -12.96 -30.88 11.36
CA SER A 63 -12.75 -31.58 10.08
C SER A 63 -12.96 -30.68 8.86
N SER A 64 -14.02 -29.88 8.85
CA SER A 64 -14.37 -29.04 7.68
C SER A 64 -13.46 -27.82 7.51
N MET A 65 -13.08 -27.15 8.61
CA MET A 65 -12.32 -25.90 8.51
C MET A 65 -10.89 -26.09 8.02
N LEU A 66 -10.27 -27.26 8.27
CA LEU A 66 -8.95 -27.55 7.70
C LEU A 66 -9.02 -27.67 6.17
N ALA A 67 -10.06 -28.33 5.65
CA ALA A 67 -10.30 -28.44 4.21
C ALA A 67 -10.62 -27.07 3.58
N VAL A 68 -11.51 -26.29 4.19
CA VAL A 68 -11.86 -24.93 3.73
C VAL A 68 -10.64 -24.01 3.76
N THR A 69 -9.79 -24.11 4.79
CA THR A 69 -8.53 -23.36 4.87
C THR A 69 -7.59 -23.72 3.73
N THR A 70 -7.42 -25.02 3.47
CA THR A 70 -6.53 -25.51 2.41
C THR A 70 -7.01 -25.06 1.03
N PHE A 71 -8.31 -25.19 0.77
CA PHE A 71 -8.94 -24.67 -0.45
C PHE A 71 -8.72 -23.16 -0.59
N SER A 72 -8.99 -22.40 0.47
CA SER A 72 -8.86 -20.93 0.46
C SER A 72 -7.42 -20.46 0.25
N LEU A 73 -6.45 -21.13 0.87
CA LEU A 73 -5.02 -20.84 0.67
C LEU A 73 -4.60 -21.16 -0.77
N SER A 74 -5.05 -22.28 -1.34
CA SER A 74 -4.78 -22.65 -2.73
C SER A 74 -5.34 -21.63 -3.71
N THR A 75 -6.60 -21.21 -3.53
CA THR A 75 -7.20 -20.20 -4.42
C THR A 75 -6.49 -18.84 -4.30
N MET A 76 -6.06 -18.46 -3.11
CA MET A 76 -5.28 -17.25 -2.89
C MET A 76 -3.93 -17.28 -3.62
N VAL A 77 -3.17 -18.37 -3.51
CA VAL A 77 -1.89 -18.53 -4.22
C VAL A 77 -2.12 -18.48 -5.74
N SER A 78 -3.18 -19.12 -6.23
CA SER A 78 -3.57 -19.04 -7.65
C SER A 78 -3.89 -17.61 -8.08
N ALA A 79 -4.66 -16.86 -7.28
CA ALA A 79 -4.99 -15.47 -7.55
C ALA A 79 -3.75 -14.55 -7.54
N TYR A 80 -2.79 -14.77 -6.63
CA TYR A 80 -1.52 -14.06 -6.64
C TYR A 80 -0.70 -14.36 -7.90
N GLY A 81 -0.69 -15.63 -8.34
CA GLY A 81 -0.11 -16.05 -9.61
C GLY A 81 -0.74 -15.31 -10.79
N ALA A 82 -2.07 -15.27 -10.85
CA ALA A 82 -2.83 -14.57 -11.89
C ALA A 82 -2.56 -13.06 -11.91
N ALA A 83 -2.48 -12.40 -10.76
CA ALA A 83 -2.11 -10.99 -10.68
C ALA A 83 -0.66 -10.74 -11.14
N SER A 84 0.28 -11.60 -10.75
CA SER A 84 1.68 -11.49 -11.16
C SER A 84 1.87 -11.72 -12.66
N SER A 85 1.12 -12.65 -13.27
CA SER A 85 1.19 -12.96 -14.70
C SER A 85 0.37 -12.01 -15.57
N GLY A 86 -0.79 -11.54 -15.10
CA GLY A 86 -1.68 -10.66 -15.85
C GLY A 86 -1.35 -9.17 -15.74
N VAL A 87 -0.68 -8.75 -14.66
CA VAL A 87 -0.49 -7.33 -14.32
C VAL A 87 0.99 -7.02 -14.12
N THR A 88 1.50 -7.03 -12.88
CA THR A 88 2.94 -6.95 -12.59
C THR A 88 3.23 -7.51 -11.21
N PRO A 89 4.41 -8.14 -10.98
CA PRO A 89 4.83 -8.58 -9.66
C PRO A 89 4.78 -7.49 -8.57
N ARG A 90 4.89 -6.22 -8.96
CA ARG A 90 4.82 -5.07 -8.03
C ARG A 90 3.39 -4.87 -7.53
N ALA A 91 2.40 -4.99 -8.41
CA ALA A 91 0.99 -4.89 -8.05
C ALA A 91 0.53 -6.07 -7.19
N THR A 92 1.13 -7.26 -7.35
CA THR A 92 0.83 -8.44 -6.53
C THR A 92 1.05 -8.19 -5.04
N THR A 93 1.98 -7.31 -4.66
CA THR A 93 2.21 -6.97 -3.25
C THR A 93 0.97 -6.36 -2.59
N LEU A 94 0.23 -5.50 -3.29
CA LEU A 94 -1.04 -4.92 -2.81
C LEU A 94 -2.17 -5.95 -2.73
N VAL A 95 -2.15 -6.97 -3.59
CA VAL A 95 -3.10 -8.08 -3.53
C VAL A 95 -2.80 -9.00 -2.34
N MET A 96 -1.52 -9.16 -1.99
CA MET A 96 -1.10 -9.95 -0.81
C MET A 96 -1.45 -9.29 0.52
N GLU A 97 -1.52 -7.96 0.55
CA GLU A 97 -1.90 -7.17 1.72
C GLU A 97 -3.43 -7.11 1.95
N ASP A 98 -4.21 -7.85 1.16
CA ASP A 98 -5.67 -7.85 1.24
C ASP A 98 -6.19 -8.41 2.58
N THR A 99 -6.66 -7.49 3.42
CA THR A 99 -7.12 -7.84 4.78
C THR A 99 -8.37 -8.72 4.79
N THR A 100 -9.26 -8.64 3.79
CA THR A 100 -10.45 -9.49 3.71
C THR A 100 -10.04 -10.96 3.53
N THR A 101 -9.11 -11.22 2.63
CA THR A 101 -8.52 -12.53 2.39
C THR A 101 -7.81 -13.08 3.63
N GLN A 102 -6.97 -12.27 4.28
CA GLN A 102 -6.28 -12.66 5.51
C GLN A 102 -7.26 -12.89 6.68
N ASN A 103 -8.34 -12.11 6.77
CA ASN A 103 -9.40 -12.32 7.76
C ASN A 103 -10.11 -13.65 7.57
N ALA A 104 -10.47 -13.99 6.32
CA ALA A 104 -11.14 -15.24 6.03
C ALA A 104 -10.30 -16.44 6.46
N LEU A 105 -9.03 -16.50 6.04
CA LEU A 105 -8.11 -17.55 6.46
C LEU A 105 -7.91 -17.60 7.98
N ALA A 106 -7.76 -16.45 8.64
CA ALA A 106 -7.54 -16.40 10.09
C ALA A 106 -8.74 -16.96 10.84
N THR A 107 -9.96 -16.66 10.40
CA THR A 107 -11.19 -17.22 11.00
C THR A 107 -11.28 -18.73 10.77
N PHE A 108 -10.94 -19.24 9.58
CA PHE A 108 -11.00 -20.68 9.31
C PHE A 108 -9.96 -21.47 10.14
N ILE A 109 -8.70 -21.03 10.14
CA ILE A 109 -7.63 -21.62 10.95
C ILE A 109 -7.96 -21.48 12.44
N GLY A 110 -8.41 -20.31 12.86
CA GLY A 110 -8.79 -20.02 14.23
C GLY A 110 -9.94 -20.90 14.72
N SER A 111 -10.95 -21.11 13.89
CA SER A 111 -12.10 -21.97 14.20
C SER A 111 -11.71 -23.45 14.30
N PHE A 112 -10.78 -23.89 13.45
CA PHE A 112 -10.17 -25.22 13.55
C PHE A 112 -9.45 -25.38 14.90
N LEU A 113 -8.57 -24.43 15.26
CA LEU A 113 -7.82 -24.47 16.52
C LEU A 113 -8.74 -24.36 17.75
N PHE A 114 -9.74 -23.47 17.71
CA PHE A 114 -10.78 -23.37 18.73
C PHE A 114 -11.47 -24.72 18.95
N SER A 115 -11.84 -25.39 17.86
CA SER A 115 -12.53 -26.68 17.94
C SER A 115 -11.63 -27.78 18.48
N LEU A 116 -10.35 -27.81 18.09
CA LEU A 116 -9.38 -28.76 18.64
C LEU A 116 -9.18 -28.56 20.15
N VAL A 117 -9.01 -27.32 20.59
CA VAL A 117 -8.91 -26.99 22.02
C VAL A 117 -10.19 -27.38 22.77
N GLY A 118 -11.36 -27.08 22.20
CA GLY A 118 -12.65 -27.45 22.78
C GLY A 118 -12.83 -28.96 22.92
N ILE A 119 -12.46 -29.74 21.90
CA ILE A 119 -12.49 -31.22 21.94
C ILE A 119 -11.54 -31.76 23.00
N ILE A 120 -10.28 -31.27 23.03
CA ILE A 120 -9.30 -31.67 24.04
C ILE A 120 -9.84 -31.35 25.44
N ALA A 121 -10.36 -30.14 25.64
CA ALA A 121 -10.95 -29.70 26.89
C ALA A 121 -12.11 -30.61 27.34
N LEU A 122 -13.04 -30.95 26.45
CA LEU A 122 -14.15 -31.87 26.76
C LEU A 122 -13.68 -33.29 27.05
N SER A 123 -12.66 -33.78 26.34
CA SER A 123 -12.11 -35.14 26.54
C SER A 123 -11.44 -35.33 27.91
N THR A 124 -10.93 -34.26 28.53
CA THR A 124 -10.37 -34.32 29.89
C THR A 124 -11.42 -34.48 30.99
N GLY A 125 -12.71 -34.33 30.68
CA GLY A 125 -13.79 -34.42 31.67
C GLY A 125 -13.86 -33.26 32.67
N ALA A 126 -13.00 -32.25 32.55
CA ALA A 126 -12.85 -31.16 33.53
C ALA A 126 -14.06 -30.22 33.68
N TYR A 127 -15.02 -30.25 32.75
CA TYR A 127 -16.07 -29.24 32.58
C TYR A 127 -17.41 -29.55 33.27
N GLY A 128 -17.68 -30.82 33.55
CA GLY A 128 -19.03 -31.26 33.92
C GLY A 128 -20.10 -30.91 32.87
N THR A 129 -21.36 -31.23 33.16
CA THR A 129 -22.50 -30.97 32.26
C THR A 129 -22.87 -29.49 32.15
N GLN A 130 -22.62 -28.71 33.20
CA GLN A 130 -22.90 -27.26 33.25
C GLN A 130 -21.92 -26.43 32.42
N GLY A 131 -20.62 -26.73 32.46
CA GLY A 131 -19.60 -26.03 31.67
C GLY A 131 -19.78 -26.18 30.16
N ARG A 132 -20.45 -27.27 29.72
CA ARG A 132 -20.81 -27.49 28.31
C ARG A 132 -21.74 -26.42 27.75
N VAL A 133 -22.56 -25.76 28.59
CA VAL A 133 -23.48 -24.72 28.12
C VAL A 133 -22.71 -23.49 27.64
N LEU A 134 -21.72 -23.03 28.40
CA LEU A 134 -20.89 -21.89 28.00
C LEU A 134 -20.15 -22.19 26.69
N LEU A 135 -19.55 -23.38 26.60
CA LEU A 135 -18.87 -23.82 25.39
C LEU A 135 -19.84 -23.92 24.21
N PHE A 136 -21.06 -24.41 24.40
CA PHE A 136 -22.10 -24.45 23.37
C PHE A 136 -22.46 -23.06 22.86
N THR A 137 -22.73 -22.10 23.76
CA THR A 137 -23.08 -20.72 23.38
C THR A 137 -21.96 -20.07 22.57
N VAL A 138 -20.70 -20.21 23.01
CA VAL A 138 -19.55 -19.68 22.25
C VAL A 138 -19.38 -20.42 20.93
N THR A 139 -19.57 -21.73 20.90
CA THR A 139 -19.50 -22.53 19.65
C THR A 139 -20.53 -22.06 18.63
N ILE A 140 -21.77 -21.78 19.05
CA ILE A 140 -22.79 -21.23 18.14
C ILE A 140 -22.38 -19.86 17.60
N ALA A 141 -21.83 -18.98 18.43
CA ALA A 141 -21.30 -17.68 17.98
C ALA A 141 -20.16 -17.85 16.95
N VAL A 142 -19.26 -18.81 17.19
CA VAL A 142 -18.19 -19.18 16.25
C VAL A 142 -18.77 -19.72 14.94
N VAL A 143 -19.79 -20.58 14.98
CA VAL A 143 -20.46 -21.08 13.77
C VAL A 143 -21.08 -19.95 12.96
N ILE A 144 -21.78 -19.02 13.59
CA ILE A 144 -22.36 -17.85 12.90
C ILE A 144 -21.25 -17.02 12.24
N LEU A 145 -20.14 -16.80 12.95
CA LEU A 145 -18.98 -16.08 12.42
C LEU A 145 -18.33 -16.81 11.23
N ILE A 146 -18.22 -18.13 11.28
CA ILE A 146 -17.72 -18.96 10.17
C ILE A 146 -18.62 -18.80 8.95
N VAL A 147 -19.94 -18.95 9.12
CA VAL A 147 -20.90 -18.83 8.00
C VAL A 147 -20.84 -17.44 7.37
N TYR A 148 -20.86 -16.38 8.19
CA TYR A 148 -20.70 -15.02 7.70
C TYR A 148 -19.38 -14.83 6.92
N THR A 149 -18.28 -15.31 7.49
CA THR A 149 -16.95 -15.18 6.89
C THR A 149 -16.84 -15.97 5.59
N LEU A 150 -17.43 -17.17 5.51
CA LEU A 150 -17.46 -18.00 4.32
C LEU A 150 -18.25 -17.34 3.19
N LEU A 151 -19.43 -16.79 3.48
CA LEU A 151 -20.24 -16.08 2.49
C LEU A 151 -19.51 -14.84 1.96
N ARG A 152 -18.90 -14.05 2.86
CA ARG A 152 -18.07 -12.89 2.48
C ARG A 152 -16.85 -13.30 1.66
N TRP A 153 -16.22 -14.41 2.02
CA TRP A 153 -15.08 -14.96 1.28
C TRP A 153 -15.46 -15.37 -0.14
N ILE A 154 -16.62 -16.03 -0.32
CA ILE A 154 -17.10 -16.44 -1.64
C ILE A 154 -17.37 -15.22 -2.54
N ASP A 155 -18.02 -14.17 -2.02
CA ASP A 155 -18.22 -12.92 -2.80
C ASP A 155 -16.88 -12.29 -3.19
N HIS A 156 -15.93 -12.25 -2.25
CA HIS A 156 -14.61 -11.68 -2.48
C HIS A 156 -13.79 -12.47 -3.51
N LEU A 157 -13.90 -13.80 -3.50
CA LEU A 157 -13.18 -14.70 -4.40
C LEU A 157 -13.47 -14.41 -5.88
N SER A 158 -14.70 -13.98 -6.18
CA SER A 158 -15.12 -13.65 -7.55
C SER A 158 -14.38 -12.43 -8.15
N LYS A 159 -13.76 -11.62 -7.29
CA LYS A 159 -13.04 -10.39 -7.65
C LYS A 159 -11.53 -10.58 -7.57
N LEU A 160 -11.08 -11.42 -6.63
CA LEU A 160 -9.67 -11.66 -6.35
C LEU A 160 -8.93 -12.19 -7.59
N GLY A 161 -7.82 -11.55 -7.96
CA GLY A 161 -6.99 -11.95 -9.10
C GLY A 161 -7.48 -11.46 -10.47
N ARG A 162 -8.62 -10.74 -10.54
CA ARG A 162 -9.01 -10.05 -11.78
C ARG A 162 -8.04 -8.89 -12.06
N VAL A 163 -7.69 -8.73 -13.33
CA VAL A 163 -6.83 -7.63 -13.80
C VAL A 163 -7.41 -6.29 -13.34
N GLY A 164 -8.69 -6.01 -13.61
CA GLY A 164 -9.36 -4.77 -13.20
C GLY A 164 -9.23 -4.44 -11.71
N GLU A 165 -9.56 -5.39 -10.83
CA GLU A 165 -9.45 -5.23 -9.36
C GLU A 165 -8.01 -4.96 -8.91
N THR A 166 -7.03 -5.60 -9.55
CA THR A 166 -5.61 -5.36 -9.25
C THR A 166 -5.21 -3.94 -9.64
N ILE A 167 -5.68 -3.47 -10.79
CA ILE A 167 -5.43 -2.10 -11.24
C ILE A 167 -6.17 -1.10 -10.33
N ASP A 168 -7.40 -1.39 -9.88
CA ASP A 168 -8.15 -0.58 -8.91
C ASP A 168 -7.35 -0.36 -7.62
N ARG A 169 -6.69 -1.41 -7.12
CA ARG A 169 -5.82 -1.31 -5.93
C ARG A 169 -4.58 -0.47 -6.16
N VAL A 170 -3.92 -0.60 -7.32
CA VAL A 170 -2.76 0.23 -7.67
C VAL A 170 -3.18 1.70 -7.82
N GLU A 171 -4.30 1.95 -8.50
CA GLU A 171 -4.86 3.30 -8.65
C GLU A 171 -5.18 3.91 -7.28
N GLN A 172 -5.85 3.18 -6.39
CA GLN A 172 -6.16 3.66 -5.05
C GLN A 172 -4.89 3.96 -4.25
N ALA A 173 -3.90 3.07 -4.27
CA ALA A 173 -2.62 3.30 -3.60
C ALA A 173 -1.87 4.51 -4.15
N ALA A 174 -1.93 4.74 -5.47
CA ALA A 174 -1.36 5.93 -6.09
C ALA A 174 -2.10 7.21 -5.67
N ILE A 175 -3.45 7.18 -5.66
CA ILE A 175 -4.29 8.30 -5.23
C ILE A 175 -4.05 8.64 -3.76
N ASP A 176 -3.95 7.65 -2.88
CA ASP A 176 -3.70 7.85 -1.46
C ASP A 176 -2.34 8.53 -1.23
N ALA A 177 -1.29 8.04 -1.91
CA ALA A 177 0.04 8.67 -1.87
C ALA A 177 0.02 10.10 -2.45
N ILE A 178 -0.69 10.31 -3.56
CA ILE A 178 -0.88 11.64 -4.18
C ILE A 178 -1.56 12.58 -3.20
N ASN A 179 -2.70 12.20 -2.62
CA ASN A 179 -3.44 13.02 -1.67
C ASN A 179 -2.57 13.40 -0.47
N HIS A 180 -1.82 12.43 0.08
CA HIS A 180 -0.90 12.69 1.18
C HIS A 180 0.19 13.70 0.79
N ARG A 181 0.79 13.54 -0.40
CA ARG A 181 1.87 14.43 -0.86
C ARG A 181 1.38 15.80 -1.28
N VAL A 182 0.16 15.91 -1.80
CA VAL A 182 -0.48 17.20 -2.11
C VAL A 182 -0.81 17.95 -0.83
N GLN A 183 -1.33 17.26 0.19
CA GLN A 183 -1.60 17.85 1.51
C GLN A 183 -0.28 18.27 2.19
N TRP A 184 0.78 17.46 2.06
CA TRP A 184 2.10 17.69 2.65
C TRP A 184 3.22 17.66 1.58
N PRO A 185 3.39 18.73 0.78
CA PRO A 185 4.34 18.77 -0.33
C PRO A 185 5.77 18.48 0.08
N HIS A 186 6.14 18.82 1.31
CA HIS A 186 7.45 18.61 1.91
C HIS A 186 7.39 17.64 3.10
N LEU A 187 6.34 16.81 3.21
CA LEU A 187 6.13 15.85 4.29
C LEU A 187 6.12 16.48 5.70
N GLY A 188 5.70 17.75 5.80
CA GLY A 188 5.72 18.53 7.05
C GLY A 188 7.00 19.34 7.27
N ALA A 189 8.04 19.16 6.45
CA ALA A 189 9.28 19.92 6.50
C ALA A 189 9.13 21.30 5.82
N SER A 190 10.13 22.16 6.00
CA SER A 190 10.27 23.39 5.22
C SER A 190 10.64 23.10 3.75
N PRO A 191 10.23 23.96 2.80
CA PRO A 191 10.65 23.84 1.41
C PRO A 191 12.16 23.94 1.29
N TYR A 192 12.76 23.01 0.54
CA TYR A 192 14.20 23.08 0.23
C TYR A 192 14.52 24.41 -0.48
N PRO A 193 15.50 25.19 0.00
CA PRO A 193 15.80 26.48 -0.59
C PRO A 193 16.33 26.33 -2.03
N CYS A 194 15.70 27.00 -2.99
CA CYS A 194 16.07 26.92 -4.41
C CYS A 194 17.41 27.57 -4.75
N GLU A 195 17.89 28.52 -3.93
CA GLU A 195 19.05 29.37 -4.25
C GLU A 195 20.11 29.43 -3.13
N SER A 196 19.90 28.75 -2.00
CA SER A 196 20.88 28.75 -0.93
C SER A 196 21.99 27.75 -1.21
N VAL A 197 23.21 28.26 -1.40
CA VAL A 197 24.42 27.44 -1.31
C VAL A 197 24.46 26.89 0.11
N ILE A 198 24.21 25.60 0.26
CA ILE A 198 24.41 24.91 1.53
C ILE A 198 25.85 25.22 1.97
N PRO A 199 26.08 25.74 3.18
CA PRO A 199 27.40 26.13 3.64
C PRO A 199 28.42 25.03 3.38
N SER A 200 29.65 25.41 2.99
CA SER A 200 30.74 24.45 2.80
C SER A 200 31.12 23.70 4.08
N SER A 201 30.72 24.23 5.24
CA SER A 201 30.83 23.59 6.56
C SER A 201 29.79 22.51 6.81
N ALA A 202 28.86 22.26 5.88
CA ALA A 202 27.83 21.25 6.05
C ALA A 202 28.42 19.84 6.10
N LEU A 203 28.04 19.07 7.11
CA LEU A 203 28.44 17.68 7.23
C LEU A 203 27.51 16.81 6.40
N ILE A 204 28.10 15.91 5.62
CA ILE A 204 27.35 15.00 4.75
C ILE A 204 27.09 13.70 5.51
N ILE A 205 25.82 13.33 5.61
CA ILE A 205 25.38 12.04 6.12
C ILE A 205 25.22 11.11 4.94
N THR A 206 26.02 10.04 4.89
CA THR A 206 26.00 9.06 3.81
C THR A 206 25.28 7.78 4.21
N SER A 207 24.66 7.11 3.23
CA SER A 207 24.02 5.83 3.45
C SER A 207 25.03 4.73 3.79
N GLN A 208 24.68 3.87 4.75
CA GLN A 208 25.42 2.66 5.09
C GLN A 208 24.84 1.41 4.41
N HIS A 209 23.73 1.56 3.68
CA HIS A 209 23.00 0.47 3.06
C HIS A 209 22.63 0.80 1.60
N THR A 210 22.46 -0.25 0.80
CA THR A 210 21.93 -0.12 -0.57
C THR A 210 20.47 -0.57 -0.60
N GLY A 211 19.59 0.27 -1.13
CA GLY A 211 18.15 0.00 -1.17
C GLY A 211 17.34 1.22 -1.54
N TYR A 212 16.07 1.24 -1.14
CA TYR A 212 15.15 2.35 -1.37
C TYR A 212 14.77 3.00 -0.05
N VAL A 213 14.70 4.33 -0.05
CA VAL A 213 14.08 5.09 1.04
C VAL A 213 12.56 4.88 0.96
N GLN A 214 11.97 4.27 1.98
CA GLN A 214 10.54 3.96 2.03
C GLN A 214 9.76 5.01 2.83
N HIS A 215 10.37 5.56 3.88
CA HIS A 215 9.74 6.55 4.74
C HIS A 215 10.78 7.49 5.36
N ILE A 216 10.39 8.73 5.57
CA ILE A 216 11.17 9.77 6.25
C ILE A 216 10.31 10.29 7.40
N ASP A 217 10.72 10.01 8.64
CA ASP A 217 10.04 10.52 9.85
C ASP A 217 10.46 11.98 10.08
N VAL A 218 9.74 12.90 9.44
CA VAL A 218 10.03 14.35 9.49
C VAL A 218 9.85 14.91 10.89
N GLN A 219 8.89 14.41 11.67
CA GLN A 219 8.68 14.84 13.05
C GLN A 219 9.87 14.45 13.94
N ALA A 220 10.40 13.23 13.78
CA ALA A 220 11.62 12.83 14.48
C ALA A 220 12.83 13.66 14.05
N LEU A 221 12.96 13.97 12.74
CA LEU A 221 14.00 14.88 12.25
C LEU A 221 13.87 16.28 12.87
N GLY A 222 12.66 16.83 12.99
CA GLY A 222 12.41 18.12 13.63
C GLY A 222 12.82 18.13 15.11
N ALA A 223 12.49 17.06 15.84
CA ALA A 223 12.92 16.90 17.23
C ALA A 223 14.46 16.86 17.37
N ILE A 224 15.16 16.17 16.46
CA ILE A 224 16.62 16.14 16.43
C ILE A 224 17.19 17.52 16.09
N ALA A 225 16.65 18.17 15.06
CA ALA A 225 17.07 19.49 14.61
C ALA A 225 16.99 20.54 15.73
N LYS A 226 15.92 20.48 16.53
CA LYS A 226 15.70 21.37 17.68
C LYS A 226 16.61 21.04 18.87
N ALA A 227 16.77 19.75 19.18
CA ALA A 227 17.57 19.31 20.34
C ALA A 227 19.06 19.54 20.15
N ASP A 228 19.57 19.30 18.94
CA ASP A 228 20.99 19.39 18.62
C ASP A 228 21.34 20.75 17.96
N GLU A 229 20.38 21.69 17.88
CA GLU A 229 20.52 23.02 17.24
C GLU A 229 21.14 22.95 15.84
N ILE A 230 20.59 22.11 14.97
CA ILE A 230 21.07 21.90 13.59
C ILE A 230 19.96 22.14 12.57
N GLN A 231 20.36 22.54 11.37
CA GLN A 231 19.54 22.46 10.17
C GLN A 231 19.83 21.17 9.41
N ILE A 232 18.78 20.51 8.92
CA ILE A 232 18.88 19.24 8.20
C ILE A 232 18.33 19.42 6.78
N PHE A 233 19.17 19.23 5.78
CA PHE A 233 18.80 19.30 4.36
C PHE A 233 18.77 17.89 3.79
N MET A 234 17.57 17.39 3.46
CA MET A 234 17.41 16.05 2.91
C MET A 234 17.68 16.04 1.41
N ASP A 235 18.64 15.23 0.98
CA ASP A 235 19.02 15.08 -0.43
C ASP A 235 18.25 13.94 -1.13
N VAL A 236 17.49 13.15 -0.36
CA VAL A 236 16.68 12.02 -0.83
C VAL A 236 15.20 12.21 -0.52
N LEU A 237 14.35 11.50 -1.26
CA LEU A 237 12.90 11.44 -1.06
C LEU A 237 12.45 9.98 -0.89
N PRO A 238 11.26 9.72 -0.33
CA PRO A 238 10.66 8.40 -0.46
C PRO A 238 10.62 7.97 -1.93
N GLY A 239 11.07 6.75 -2.21
CA GLY A 239 11.25 6.21 -3.55
C GLY A 239 12.68 6.32 -4.11
N SER A 240 13.54 7.16 -3.54
CA SER A 240 14.94 7.27 -3.98
C SER A 240 15.71 5.97 -3.76
N PHE A 241 16.37 5.49 -4.81
CA PHE A 241 17.37 4.44 -4.70
C PHE A 241 18.67 5.03 -4.15
N VAL A 242 19.22 4.40 -3.11
CA VAL A 242 20.46 4.80 -2.44
C VAL A 242 21.44 3.64 -2.41
N HIS A 243 22.73 3.95 -2.52
CA HIS A 243 23.81 2.98 -2.36
C HIS A 243 24.73 3.38 -1.19
N VAL A 244 25.55 2.43 -0.73
CA VAL A 244 26.57 2.71 0.30
C VAL A 244 27.43 3.90 -0.12
N GLY A 245 27.59 4.88 0.76
CA GLY A 245 28.34 6.12 0.52
C GLY A 245 27.56 7.24 -0.17
N MET A 246 26.33 7.00 -0.64
CA MET A 246 25.50 8.05 -1.25
C MET A 246 25.04 9.07 -0.19
N PRO A 247 25.11 10.39 -0.44
CA PRO A 247 24.55 11.40 0.45
C PRO A 247 23.04 11.20 0.66
N LEU A 248 22.62 11.14 1.93
CA LEU A 248 21.23 11.08 2.36
C LEU A 248 20.73 12.47 2.80
N ALA A 249 21.56 13.16 3.58
CA ALA A 249 21.26 14.46 4.13
C ALA A 249 22.53 15.26 4.37
N ARG A 250 22.38 16.57 4.55
CA ARG A 250 23.44 17.48 4.99
C ARG A 250 23.00 18.21 6.24
N THR A 251 23.89 18.34 7.21
CA THR A 251 23.61 19.04 8.46
C THR A 251 24.48 20.29 8.61
N VAL A 252 23.88 21.35 9.13
CA VAL A 252 24.56 22.62 9.41
C VAL A 252 24.25 22.99 10.86
N SER A 253 25.28 23.22 11.67
CA SER A 253 25.08 23.64 13.05
C SER A 253 24.67 25.12 13.13
N LEU A 254 23.68 25.42 13.96
CA LEU A 254 23.20 26.78 14.23
C LEU A 254 23.99 27.44 15.36
N SER A 255 24.61 26.65 16.23
CA SER A 255 25.55 27.09 17.26
C SER A 255 26.98 26.69 16.90
N ASN A 256 28.00 27.27 17.55
CA ASN A 256 29.41 26.90 17.34
C ASN A 256 29.75 25.51 17.95
N ALA A 257 28.82 24.54 17.85
CA ALA A 257 28.99 23.20 18.39
C ALA A 257 30.15 22.49 17.68
N ARG A 258 31.02 21.83 18.47
CA ARG A 258 32.23 21.16 17.97
C ARG A 258 31.84 19.86 17.26
N GLY A 259 32.61 19.49 16.23
CA GLY A 259 32.28 18.38 15.31
C GLY A 259 32.05 16.99 15.93
N GLU A 260 32.45 16.74 17.19
CA GLU A 260 32.21 15.47 17.89
C GLU A 260 30.75 15.29 18.32
N GLU A 261 30.03 16.35 18.69
CA GLU A 261 28.61 16.27 19.07
C GLU A 261 27.73 15.98 17.83
N LEU A 262 28.08 16.57 16.67
CA LEU A 262 27.40 16.33 15.39
C LEU A 262 27.52 14.89 14.88
N ALA A 263 28.62 14.20 15.17
CA ALA A 263 28.79 12.80 14.79
C ALA A 263 27.76 11.89 15.48
N SER A 264 27.36 12.21 16.71
CA SER A 264 26.32 11.48 17.45
C SER A 264 24.91 11.70 16.86
N SER A 265 24.66 12.86 16.26
CA SER A 265 23.40 13.20 15.59
C SER A 265 23.21 12.44 14.27
N ASN A 266 24.31 12.10 13.58
CA ASN A 266 24.24 11.39 12.30
C ASN A 266 23.55 10.03 12.42
N GLU A 267 23.86 9.26 13.46
CA GLU A 267 23.23 7.96 13.68
C GLU A 267 21.74 8.13 13.99
N LYS A 268 21.38 9.12 14.83
CA LYS A 268 19.96 9.43 15.11
C LYS A 268 19.21 9.75 13.82
N ILE A 269 19.77 10.57 12.94
CA ILE A 269 19.18 10.96 11.64
C ILE A 269 19.02 9.73 10.72
N ILE A 270 20.02 8.85 10.64
CA ILE A 270 19.88 7.62 9.84
C ILE A 270 18.72 6.77 10.36
N THR A 271 18.51 6.69 11.67
CA THR A 271 17.41 5.87 12.25
C THR A 271 16.00 6.44 12.00
N THR A 272 15.87 7.70 11.58
CA THR A 272 14.57 8.29 11.18
C THR A 272 14.18 7.93 9.73
N LEU A 273 15.09 7.32 8.98
CA LEU A 273 14.85 6.85 7.62
C LEU A 273 14.54 5.35 7.66
N ALA A 274 13.38 4.97 7.11
CA ALA A 274 13.09 3.57 6.83
C ALA A 274 13.64 3.24 5.44
N MET A 275 14.59 2.30 5.38
CA MET A 275 15.12 1.77 4.13
C MET A 275 14.69 0.33 3.93
N GLY A 276 14.46 -0.06 2.68
CA GLY A 276 14.15 -1.44 2.33
C GLY A 276 14.64 -1.83 0.94
N VAL A 277 14.62 -3.13 0.66
CA VAL A 277 15.11 -3.69 -0.62
C VAL A 277 14.19 -3.32 -1.80
N ARG A 278 12.94 -2.93 -1.52
CA ARG A 278 11.92 -2.60 -2.54
C ARG A 278 11.28 -1.25 -2.24
N ARG A 279 10.78 -0.57 -3.27
CA ARG A 279 9.89 0.60 -3.12
C ARG A 279 8.55 0.19 -2.50
N THR A 280 7.91 1.14 -1.83
CA THR A 280 6.57 1.02 -1.23
C THR A 280 5.65 2.11 -1.80
N PHE A 281 4.33 1.91 -1.74
CA PHE A 281 3.38 2.86 -2.33
C PHE A 281 3.08 4.07 -1.43
N GLU A 282 3.04 3.87 -0.11
CA GLU A 282 2.40 4.77 0.87
C GLU A 282 2.88 6.23 0.84
N HIS A 283 4.18 6.46 0.57
CA HIS A 283 4.79 7.80 0.52
C HIS A 283 5.39 8.13 -0.85
N ASP A 284 5.11 7.33 -1.87
CA ASP A 284 5.76 7.41 -3.18
C ASP A 284 4.71 7.42 -4.31
N PRO A 285 4.12 8.60 -4.60
CA PRO A 285 3.19 8.78 -5.72
C PRO A 285 3.76 8.33 -7.06
N ARG A 286 5.06 8.54 -7.25
CA ARG A 286 5.78 8.17 -8.47
C ARG A 286 5.73 6.67 -8.69
N PHE A 287 5.90 5.87 -7.63
CA PHE A 287 5.86 4.41 -7.76
C PHE A 287 4.48 3.90 -8.18
N GLY A 288 3.40 4.47 -7.62
CA GLY A 288 2.04 4.15 -8.04
C GLY A 288 1.81 4.39 -9.53
N LEU A 289 2.22 5.56 -10.03
CA LEU A 289 2.16 5.90 -11.45
C LEU A 289 3.06 5.02 -12.32
N SER A 290 4.29 4.75 -11.90
CA SER A 290 5.20 3.83 -12.62
C SER A 290 4.60 2.43 -12.74
N VAL A 291 3.98 1.91 -11.68
CA VAL A 291 3.32 0.60 -11.70
C VAL A 291 2.11 0.61 -12.62
N LEU A 292 1.29 1.67 -12.63
CA LEU A 292 0.23 1.81 -13.63
C LEU A 292 0.81 1.80 -15.06
N SER A 293 1.85 2.58 -15.33
CA SER A 293 2.50 2.57 -16.65
C SER A 293 3.07 1.20 -17.02
N GLU A 294 3.64 0.45 -16.08
CA GLU A 294 4.14 -0.90 -16.31
C GLU A 294 3.01 -1.83 -16.76
N ILE A 295 1.82 -1.69 -16.16
CA ILE A 295 0.64 -2.48 -16.52
C ILE A 295 0.20 -2.18 -17.95
N ALA A 296 0.11 -0.90 -18.31
CA ALA A 296 -0.21 -0.48 -19.67
C ALA A 296 0.83 -1.02 -20.67
N SER A 297 2.13 -0.80 -20.40
CA SER A 297 3.23 -1.30 -21.25
C SER A 297 3.19 -2.83 -21.41
N ARG A 298 2.87 -3.58 -20.35
CA ARG A 298 2.74 -5.04 -20.44
C ARG A 298 1.54 -5.44 -21.28
N ALA A 299 0.39 -4.77 -21.12
CA ALA A 299 -0.79 -5.02 -21.93
C ALA A 299 -0.52 -4.76 -23.43
N LEU A 300 0.28 -3.73 -23.75
CA LEU A 300 0.71 -3.39 -25.11
C LEU A 300 1.80 -4.30 -25.67
N SER A 301 2.41 -5.16 -24.84
CA SER A 301 3.48 -6.05 -25.31
C SER A 301 2.95 -7.06 -26.34
N PRO A 302 3.80 -7.51 -27.29
CA PRO A 302 3.40 -8.51 -28.29
C PRO A 302 2.87 -9.83 -27.70
N ALA A 303 3.25 -10.15 -26.46
CA ALA A 303 2.83 -11.37 -25.77
C ALA A 303 1.39 -11.29 -25.22
N VAL A 304 0.90 -10.09 -24.89
CA VAL A 304 -0.44 -9.89 -24.32
C VAL A 304 -1.39 -9.28 -25.35
N ASN A 305 -0.94 -8.23 -26.05
CA ASN A 305 -1.68 -7.55 -27.12
C ASN A 305 -3.12 -7.15 -26.73
N ASP A 306 -3.25 -6.44 -25.60
CA ASP A 306 -4.51 -5.91 -25.08
C ASP A 306 -4.48 -4.37 -24.95
N PRO A 307 -4.70 -3.62 -26.04
CA PRO A 307 -4.84 -2.16 -26.01
C PRO A 307 -5.98 -1.67 -25.11
N GLY A 308 -7.02 -2.48 -24.88
CA GLY A 308 -8.17 -2.12 -24.04
C GLY A 308 -7.77 -1.88 -22.59
N THR A 309 -6.96 -2.76 -22.03
CA THR A 309 -6.39 -2.57 -20.68
C THR A 309 -5.50 -1.33 -20.60
N ALA A 310 -4.67 -1.06 -21.61
CA ALA A 310 -3.85 0.14 -21.64
C ALA A 310 -4.69 1.42 -21.67
N ILE A 311 -5.76 1.46 -22.47
CA ILE A 311 -6.71 2.57 -22.55
C ILE A 311 -7.42 2.82 -21.22
N ASP A 312 -7.79 1.75 -20.50
CA ASP A 312 -8.34 1.84 -19.13
C ASP A 312 -7.32 2.47 -18.17
N VAL A 313 -6.08 1.96 -18.16
CA VAL A 313 -4.98 2.48 -17.33
C VAL A 313 -4.70 3.96 -17.61
N ILE A 314 -4.75 4.41 -18.87
CA ILE A 314 -4.61 5.83 -19.20
C ILE A 314 -5.70 6.66 -18.53
N GLY A 315 -6.95 6.16 -18.51
CA GLY A 315 -8.05 6.78 -17.79
C GLY A 315 -7.80 6.89 -16.28
N ARG A 316 -7.20 5.86 -15.69
CA ARG A 316 -6.80 5.83 -14.28
C ARG A 316 -5.70 6.83 -13.97
N GLY A 317 -4.70 6.93 -14.83
CA GLY A 317 -3.66 7.95 -14.71
C GLY A 317 -4.22 9.37 -14.71
N VAL A 318 -5.20 9.65 -15.57
CA VAL A 318 -5.91 10.95 -15.57
C VAL A 318 -6.62 11.17 -14.23
N ARG A 319 -7.34 10.18 -13.69
CA ARG A 319 -8.00 10.32 -12.38
C ARG A 319 -7.01 10.56 -11.25
N SER A 320 -5.91 9.82 -11.21
CA SER A 320 -4.83 10.00 -10.23
C SER A 320 -4.20 11.40 -10.32
N LEU A 321 -3.83 11.85 -11.52
CA LEU A 321 -3.23 13.17 -11.74
C LEU A 321 -4.23 14.32 -11.54
N THR A 322 -5.53 14.08 -11.71
CA THR A 322 -6.58 15.04 -11.35
C THR A 322 -6.53 15.33 -9.85
N CYS A 323 -6.40 14.31 -9.00
CA CYS A 323 -6.23 14.51 -7.55
C CYS A 323 -5.01 15.36 -7.20
N TRP A 324 -3.94 15.30 -7.99
CA TRP A 324 -2.78 16.17 -7.85
C TRP A 324 -3.07 17.63 -8.21
N GLY A 325 -3.79 17.86 -9.31
CA GLY A 325 -4.10 19.20 -9.81
C GLY A 325 -5.26 19.90 -9.11
N THR A 326 -6.15 19.17 -8.45
CA THR A 326 -7.30 19.71 -7.72
C THR A 326 -7.33 19.19 -6.27
N PRO A 327 -6.45 19.72 -5.40
CA PRO A 327 -6.43 19.35 -3.98
C PRO A 327 -7.81 19.51 -3.33
N LYS A 328 -8.26 18.48 -2.60
CA LYS A 328 -9.50 18.55 -1.81
C LYS A 328 -9.34 19.38 -0.53
N GLU A 329 -8.12 19.43 0.01
CA GLU A 329 -7.79 20.15 1.23
C GLU A 329 -6.71 21.20 0.94
N PRO A 330 -6.74 22.36 1.62
CA PRO A 330 -5.67 23.34 1.53
C PRO A 330 -4.35 22.71 1.97
N THR A 331 -3.28 23.06 1.26
CA THR A 331 -1.91 22.60 1.54
C THR A 331 -1.54 22.97 2.97
N ALA A 332 -1.19 21.96 3.78
CA ALA A 332 -0.74 22.21 5.14
C ALA A 332 0.64 22.90 5.08
N LYS A 333 0.82 23.91 5.94
CA LYS A 333 2.12 24.55 6.12
C LYS A 333 3.07 23.59 6.82
N ALA A 334 4.38 23.86 6.71
CA ALA A 334 5.40 23.17 7.48
C ALA A 334 5.02 23.12 8.96
N ASP A 335 5.27 21.99 9.61
CA ASP A 335 5.05 21.84 11.03
C ASP A 335 5.98 22.82 11.78
N ALA A 336 5.46 23.47 12.81
CA ALA A 336 6.21 24.47 13.57
C ALA A 336 7.48 23.87 14.21
N ASP A 337 7.42 22.59 14.60
CA ASP A 337 8.57 21.87 15.16
C ASP A 337 9.55 21.36 14.08
N CYS A 338 9.24 21.52 12.79
CA CYS A 338 10.04 21.02 11.66
C CYS A 338 10.66 22.14 10.81
N GLN A 339 10.70 23.38 11.31
CA GLN A 339 11.19 24.54 10.53
C GLN A 339 12.64 24.42 10.06
N HIS A 340 13.48 23.71 10.82
CA HIS A 340 14.90 23.48 10.52
C HIS A 340 15.17 22.22 9.67
N VAL A 341 14.12 21.52 9.22
CA VAL A 341 14.23 20.39 8.30
C VAL A 341 13.79 20.85 6.92
N TYR A 342 14.59 20.56 5.90
CA TYR A 342 14.34 21.00 4.52
C TYR A 342 14.21 19.78 3.60
N LEU A 343 13.09 19.72 2.85
CA LEU A 343 12.80 18.61 1.96
C LEU A 343 12.33 19.12 0.58
N ARG A 344 12.73 18.44 -0.49
CA ARG A 344 12.26 18.76 -1.84
C ARG A 344 10.81 18.29 -2.06
N GLY A 345 10.06 19.08 -2.83
CA GLY A 345 8.77 18.67 -3.38
C GLY A 345 8.97 17.74 -4.58
N LEU A 346 7.92 17.01 -4.97
CA LEU A 346 7.89 16.33 -6.26
C LEU A 346 7.58 17.32 -7.37
N THR A 347 8.18 17.11 -8.53
CA THR A 347 7.83 17.87 -9.73
C THR A 347 6.73 17.15 -10.50
N VAL A 348 5.88 17.92 -11.18
CA VAL A 348 4.86 17.38 -12.09
C VAL A 348 5.52 16.63 -13.24
N ASP A 349 6.66 17.13 -13.71
CA ASP A 349 7.41 16.56 -14.83
C ASP A 349 7.86 15.13 -14.54
N ASP A 350 8.39 14.90 -13.33
CA ASP A 350 8.74 13.56 -12.85
C ASP A 350 7.54 12.58 -12.87
N LEU A 351 6.37 13.04 -12.41
CA LEU A 351 5.15 12.21 -12.39
C LEU A 351 4.68 11.86 -13.81
N PHE A 352 4.80 12.82 -14.73
CA PHE A 352 4.41 12.64 -16.12
C PHE A 352 5.39 11.75 -16.88
N ASP A 353 6.70 11.89 -16.65
CA ASP A 353 7.71 11.02 -17.24
C ASP A 353 7.55 9.57 -16.79
N ASP A 354 7.30 9.35 -15.50
CA ASP A 354 7.08 8.00 -14.96
C ASP A 354 5.82 7.32 -15.51
N PHE A 355 4.79 8.11 -15.88
CA PHE A 355 3.51 7.58 -16.36
C PHE A 355 3.38 7.52 -17.88
N PHE A 356 3.58 8.64 -18.58
CA PHE A 356 3.25 8.76 -20.00
C PHE A 356 4.39 8.27 -20.91
N ALA A 357 5.66 8.42 -20.50
CA ALA A 357 6.77 8.13 -21.40
C ALA A 357 6.88 6.65 -21.80
N PRO A 358 6.73 5.65 -20.90
CA PRO A 358 6.78 4.25 -21.30
C PRO A 358 5.59 3.85 -22.17
N ILE A 359 4.38 4.33 -21.84
CA ILE A 359 3.17 4.06 -22.62
C ILE A 359 3.28 4.63 -24.04
N ALA A 360 3.76 5.87 -24.18
CA ALA A 360 3.95 6.51 -25.48
C ALA A 360 4.99 5.78 -26.35
N ARG A 361 6.04 5.21 -25.73
CA ARG A 361 7.04 4.42 -26.45
C ARG A 361 6.45 3.08 -26.91
N ASP A 362 5.80 2.35 -26.00
CA ASP A 362 5.36 0.98 -26.25
C ASP A 362 4.05 0.92 -27.08
N GLY A 363 3.22 1.96 -27.01
CA GLY A 363 1.97 2.09 -27.77
C GLY A 363 2.09 2.81 -29.10
N ALA A 364 3.29 3.24 -29.51
CA ALA A 364 3.51 4.16 -30.64
C ALA A 364 2.93 3.70 -32.00
N GLY A 365 2.75 2.38 -32.18
CA GLY A 365 2.17 1.80 -33.41
C GLY A 365 0.66 1.61 -33.36
N LEU A 366 -0.01 2.01 -32.28
CA LEU A 366 -1.41 1.73 -32.00
C LEU A 366 -2.19 3.04 -31.88
N VAL A 367 -2.87 3.42 -32.97
CA VAL A 367 -3.54 4.72 -33.09
C VAL A 367 -4.60 4.95 -32.01
N GLU A 368 -5.32 3.91 -31.57
CA GLU A 368 -6.33 3.99 -30.51
C GLU A 368 -5.71 4.35 -29.15
N VAL A 369 -4.49 3.89 -28.88
CA VAL A 369 -3.74 4.20 -27.64
C VAL A 369 -3.20 5.61 -27.71
N ASP A 370 -2.58 5.99 -28.83
CA ASP A 370 -2.04 7.34 -29.03
C ASP A 370 -3.13 8.42 -28.95
N LEU A 371 -4.29 8.17 -29.57
CA LEU A 371 -5.44 9.08 -29.48
C LEU A 371 -5.95 9.19 -28.04
N ARG A 372 -5.97 8.08 -27.29
CA ARG A 372 -6.37 8.09 -25.87
C ARG A 372 -5.39 8.89 -25.02
N MET A 373 -4.09 8.69 -25.23
CA MET A 373 -3.00 9.43 -24.57
C MET A 373 -3.09 10.92 -24.87
N MET A 374 -3.27 11.31 -26.14
CA MET A 374 -3.39 12.72 -26.52
C MET A 374 -4.60 13.37 -25.85
N LYS A 375 -5.77 12.70 -25.86
CA LYS A 375 -6.97 13.18 -25.15
C LYS A 375 -6.75 13.29 -23.64
N ALA A 376 -6.00 12.37 -23.03
CA ALA A 376 -5.65 12.43 -21.61
C ALA A 376 -4.79 13.67 -21.29
N LEU A 377 -3.76 13.94 -22.10
CA LEU A 377 -2.91 15.13 -21.95
C LEU A 377 -3.71 16.43 -22.13
N VAL A 378 -4.57 16.50 -23.16
CA VAL A 378 -5.47 17.65 -23.38
C VAL A 378 -6.38 17.85 -22.16
N SER A 379 -6.97 16.78 -21.64
CA SER A 379 -7.86 16.84 -20.47
C SER A 379 -7.13 17.36 -19.23
N LEU A 380 -5.93 16.87 -18.94
CA LEU A 380 -5.13 17.34 -17.80
C LEU A 380 -4.75 18.82 -17.95
N ALA A 381 -4.37 19.26 -19.15
CA ALA A 381 -4.06 20.67 -19.40
C ALA A 381 -5.29 21.60 -19.24
N GLN A 382 -6.51 21.07 -19.40
CA GLN A 382 -7.75 21.80 -19.14
C GLN A 382 -8.13 21.82 -17.65
N ILE A 383 -7.88 20.72 -16.93
CA ILE A 383 -8.21 20.59 -15.50
C ILE A 383 -7.41 21.58 -14.65
N ASN A 384 -6.10 21.68 -14.86
CA ASN A 384 -5.27 22.68 -14.19
C ASN A 384 -4.20 23.21 -15.16
N PRO A 385 -4.52 24.25 -15.95
CA PRO A 385 -3.61 24.77 -16.97
C PRO A 385 -2.29 25.30 -16.39
N ALA A 386 -2.33 25.94 -15.22
CA ALA A 386 -1.15 26.51 -14.58
C ALA A 386 -0.13 25.44 -14.17
N MET A 387 -0.62 24.28 -13.75
CA MET A 387 0.21 23.17 -13.29
C MET A 387 0.63 22.23 -14.41
N PHE A 388 -0.28 21.89 -15.32
CA PHE A 388 -0.08 20.78 -16.26
C PHE A 388 0.27 21.18 -17.69
N ARG A 389 -0.07 22.39 -18.15
CA ARG A 389 0.07 22.76 -19.58
C ARG A 389 1.48 22.52 -20.10
N GLY A 390 2.51 22.95 -19.37
CA GLY A 390 3.92 22.76 -19.78
C GLY A 390 4.30 21.28 -19.93
N ALA A 391 3.97 20.44 -18.95
CA ALA A 391 4.21 19.01 -19.02
C ALA A 391 3.41 18.35 -20.15
N CYS A 392 2.11 18.66 -20.26
CA CYS A 392 1.26 18.12 -21.30
C CYS A 392 1.77 18.43 -22.72
N THR A 393 2.20 19.66 -22.98
CA THR A 393 2.76 20.06 -24.27
C THR A 393 4.01 19.25 -24.62
N ARG A 394 4.98 19.12 -23.69
CA ARG A 394 6.19 18.32 -23.95
C ARG A 394 5.89 16.84 -24.19
N HIS A 395 4.96 16.25 -23.42
CA HIS A 395 4.56 14.87 -23.63
C HIS A 395 3.76 14.65 -24.91
N ALA A 396 2.95 15.62 -25.34
CA ALA A 396 2.23 15.59 -26.61
C ALA A 396 3.21 15.62 -27.80
N GLU A 397 4.23 16.48 -27.75
CA GLU A 397 5.30 16.51 -28.76
C GLU A 397 6.06 15.19 -28.83
N ARG A 398 6.41 14.61 -27.68
CA ARG A 398 7.11 13.32 -27.61
C ARG A 398 6.24 12.18 -28.16
N LEU A 399 4.95 12.18 -27.84
CA LEU A 399 3.97 11.22 -28.36
C LEU A 399 3.88 11.29 -29.88
N LEU A 400 3.75 12.49 -30.46
CA LEU A 400 3.75 12.68 -31.92
C LEU A 400 5.04 12.18 -32.58
N LYS A 401 6.21 12.41 -31.96
CA LYS A 401 7.50 11.90 -32.49
C LYS A 401 7.55 10.38 -32.53
N HIS A 402 7.05 9.70 -31.49
CA HIS A 402 6.96 8.25 -31.48
C HIS A 402 5.97 7.73 -32.51
N ALA A 403 4.75 8.28 -32.54
CA ALA A 403 3.69 7.86 -33.45
C ALA A 403 4.05 8.09 -34.93
N ASN A 404 4.68 9.22 -35.28
CA ASN A 404 5.10 9.48 -36.67
C ASN A 404 6.16 8.48 -37.16
N THR A 405 6.96 7.93 -36.26
CA THR A 405 7.96 6.90 -36.59
C THR A 405 7.31 5.54 -36.78
N ALA A 406 6.28 5.20 -36.00
CA ALA A 406 5.73 3.85 -35.91
C ALA A 406 4.43 3.62 -36.70
N LEU A 407 3.54 4.61 -36.80
CA LEU A 407 2.30 4.51 -37.58
C LEU A 407 2.61 4.48 -39.08
N VAL A 408 2.00 3.54 -39.78
CA VAL A 408 2.20 3.33 -41.23
C VAL A 408 1.25 4.20 -42.06
N LEU A 409 0.00 4.35 -41.61
CA LEU A 409 -1.04 5.08 -42.34
C LEU A 409 -0.96 6.59 -42.06
N GLU A 410 -0.96 7.38 -43.13
CA GLU A 410 -0.88 8.84 -43.05
C GLU A 410 -2.17 9.42 -42.45
N GLU A 411 -3.33 8.81 -42.71
CA GLU A 411 -4.61 9.23 -42.13
C GLU A 411 -4.61 9.17 -40.60
N ASP A 412 -3.93 8.18 -40.02
CA ASP A 412 -3.85 8.01 -38.58
C ASP A 412 -2.93 9.04 -37.94
N ARG A 413 -1.80 9.37 -38.59
CA ARG A 413 -0.93 10.49 -38.18
C ARG A 413 -1.66 11.82 -38.23
N GLN A 414 -2.47 12.05 -39.26
CA GLN A 414 -3.28 13.26 -39.39
C GLN A 414 -4.35 13.36 -38.30
N LYS A 415 -5.04 12.25 -37.99
CA LYS A 415 -6.01 12.20 -36.87
C LYS A 415 -5.34 12.54 -35.54
N LEU A 416 -4.17 11.97 -35.25
CA LEU A 416 -3.44 12.25 -34.02
C LEU A 416 -2.96 13.70 -33.95
N SER A 417 -2.42 14.22 -35.05
CA SER A 417 -2.00 15.63 -35.15
C SER A 417 -3.16 16.60 -34.96
N ALA A 418 -4.35 16.27 -35.49
CA ALA A 418 -5.56 17.05 -35.26
C ALA A 418 -5.98 17.06 -33.78
N ALA A 419 -5.87 15.91 -33.10
CA ALA A 419 -6.15 15.80 -31.66
C ALA A 419 -5.14 16.57 -30.78
N ALA A 420 -3.92 16.80 -31.26
CA ALA A 420 -2.87 17.52 -30.55
C ALA A 420 -3.03 19.05 -30.55
N ARG A 421 -3.81 19.60 -31.51
CA ARG A 421 -3.95 21.05 -31.71
C ARG A 421 -4.22 21.85 -30.43
N PRO A 422 -5.11 21.43 -29.50
CA PRO A 422 -5.40 22.21 -28.29
C PRO A 422 -4.21 22.42 -27.34
N LEU A 423 -3.11 21.67 -27.50
CA LEU A 423 -1.90 21.77 -26.67
C LEU A 423 -0.74 22.48 -27.38
N LEU A 424 -0.71 22.43 -28.72
CA LEU A 424 0.42 22.89 -29.53
C LEU A 424 0.14 24.20 -30.29
N HIS A 425 -1.13 24.63 -30.30
CA HIS A 425 -1.62 25.89 -30.86
C HIS A 425 -2.60 26.53 -29.87
#